data_AF-A0A954X7Q5-F1
#
_entry.id   AF-A0A954X7Q5-F1
#
_cell.length_a   1.000
_cell.length_b   1.000
_cell.length_c   1.000
_cell.angle_alpha   90.00
_cell.angle_beta   90.00
_cell.angle_gamma   90.00
#
_symmetry.space_group_name_H-M   'P 1'
#
loop_
_entity.id
_entity.type
_entity.pdbx_description
1 polymer ?
#
loop_
_entity_poly.entity_id
_entity_poly.type
_entity_poly.pdbx_seq_one_letter_code
_entity_poly.pdbx_strand_id
1 'polypeptide(L)'
;MLFIGVAVLGLSVLSANLLSSSRIVEPPSAAAIIESDHFQQTVAAVDQEFREHLRVLETESAPPADYATIARRLSLALTGTIPSFEELRALKEMPEQQRTQWWVSRLLNDRRSADYLAERFARSYVGTQNGPFIVYRRRRFVTWLGNQL
;
A
#
# COMPACT_ATOMS: atom_id res chain seq x y z
N MET A 1 -33.92 -31.44 -25.11
CA MET A 1 -33.10 -31.91 -23.98
C MET A 1 -31.66 -31.38 -24.01
N LEU A 2 -30.96 -31.43 -25.16
CA LEU A 2 -29.57 -30.95 -25.27
C LEU A 2 -29.39 -29.43 -25.02
N PHE A 3 -30.34 -28.61 -25.50
CA PHE A 3 -30.32 -27.15 -25.28
C PHE A 3 -30.45 -26.74 -23.80
N ILE A 4 -31.31 -27.42 -23.03
CA ILE A 4 -31.49 -27.16 -21.60
C ILE A 4 -30.22 -27.55 -20.83
N GLY A 5 -29.58 -28.67 -21.19
CA GLY A 5 -28.31 -29.08 -20.60
C GLY A 5 -27.19 -28.06 -20.81
N VAL A 6 -27.07 -27.50 -22.01
CA VAL A 6 -26.09 -26.45 -22.32
C VAL A 6 -26.39 -25.14 -21.58
N ALA A 7 -27.66 -24.74 -21.49
CA ALA A 7 -28.06 -23.53 -20.77
C ALA A 7 -27.77 -23.62 -19.26
N VAL A 8 -28.05 -24.76 -18.64
CA VAL A 8 -27.76 -25.00 -17.22
C VAL A 8 -26.24 -25.02 -16.97
N LEU A 9 -25.47 -25.72 -17.79
CA LEU A 9 -24.00 -25.71 -17.72
C LEU A 9 -23.43 -24.30 -17.87
N GLY A 10 -23.93 -23.53 -18.84
CA GLY A 10 -23.53 -22.15 -19.05
C GLY A 10 -23.83 -21.26 -17.84
N LEU A 11 -25.03 -21.38 -17.25
CA LEU A 11 -25.40 -20.64 -16.04
C LEU A 11 -24.53 -21.03 -14.85
N SER A 12 -24.24 -22.32 -14.66
CA SER A 12 -23.41 -22.80 -13.56
C SER A 12 -21.97 -22.28 -13.67
N VAL A 13 -21.36 -22.32 -14.86
CA VAL A 13 -20.00 -21.79 -15.09
C VAL A 13 -19.96 -20.28 -14.88
N LEU A 14 -20.95 -19.55 -15.37
CA LEU A 14 -21.06 -18.10 -15.18
C LEU A 14 -21.22 -17.75 -13.69
N SER A 15 -22.08 -18.47 -12.97
CA SER A 15 -22.31 -18.26 -11.55
C SER A 15 -21.06 -18.54 -10.73
N ALA A 16 -20.34 -19.63 -11.03
CA ALA A 16 -19.08 -19.95 -10.37
C ALA A 16 -17.99 -18.89 -10.62
N ASN A 17 -17.93 -18.33 -11.83
CA ASN A 17 -16.98 -17.23 -12.14
C ASN A 17 -17.35 -15.92 -11.46
N LEU A 18 -18.64 -15.56 -11.39
CA LEU A 18 -19.09 -14.34 -10.72
C LEU A 18 -18.95 -14.42 -9.19
N LEU A 19 -19.07 -15.62 -8.62
CA LEU A 19 -18.88 -15.87 -7.19
C LEU A 19 -17.41 -16.11 -6.81
N SER A 20 -16.56 -16.40 -7.79
CA SER A 20 -15.11 -16.45 -7.64
C SER A 20 -14.58 -15.03 -7.43
N SER A 21 -14.60 -14.57 -6.17
CA SER A 21 -13.92 -13.34 -5.76
C SER A 21 -12.46 -13.40 -6.22
N SER A 22 -12.04 -12.41 -7.01
CA SER A 22 -10.65 -12.25 -7.41
C SER A 22 -9.82 -12.15 -6.14
N ARG A 23 -9.10 -13.22 -5.79
CA ARG A 23 -8.23 -13.19 -4.62
C ARG A 23 -7.21 -12.09 -4.82
N ILE A 24 -7.17 -11.20 -3.83
CA ILE A 24 -6.08 -10.25 -3.67
C ILE A 24 -4.78 -11.05 -3.70
N VAL A 25 -3.94 -10.75 -4.70
CA VAL A 25 -2.62 -11.39 -4.84
C VAL A 25 -1.82 -11.10 -3.58
N GLU A 26 -1.26 -12.16 -3.01
CA GLU A 26 -0.41 -12.07 -1.83
C GLU A 26 0.86 -11.29 -2.16
N PRO A 27 1.20 -10.25 -1.39
CA PRO A 27 2.42 -9.50 -1.63
C PRO A 27 3.65 -10.38 -1.39
N PRO A 28 4.77 -10.11 -2.07
CA PRO A 28 6.02 -10.77 -1.75
C PRO A 28 6.40 -10.51 -0.29
N SER A 29 6.93 -11.53 0.37
CA SER A 29 7.32 -11.45 1.77
C SER A 29 8.51 -10.51 1.95
N ALA A 30 8.31 -9.47 2.76
CA ALA A 30 9.39 -8.60 3.23
C ALA A 30 10.08 -9.12 4.50
N ALA A 31 9.74 -10.34 4.96
CA ALA A 31 10.21 -10.88 6.23
C ALA A 31 11.75 -10.89 6.34
N ALA A 32 12.45 -11.34 5.30
CA ALA A 32 13.91 -11.43 5.32
C ALA A 32 14.62 -10.09 5.56
N ILE A 33 14.06 -8.98 5.05
CA ILE A 33 14.61 -7.63 5.28
C ILE A 33 14.29 -7.17 6.70
N ILE A 34 13.04 -7.37 7.11
CA ILE A 34 12.53 -6.91 8.41
C ILE A 34 13.20 -7.67 9.55
N GLU A 35 13.48 -8.96 9.39
CA GLU A 35 14.13 -9.79 10.39
C GLU A 35 15.65 -9.58 10.44
N SER A 36 16.22 -8.76 9.55
CA SER A 36 17.65 -8.48 9.57
C SER A 36 18.05 -7.66 10.81
N ASP A 37 19.18 -8.00 11.41
CA ASP A 37 19.68 -7.32 12.62
C ASP A 37 19.83 -5.81 12.41
N HIS A 38 20.35 -5.39 11.25
CA HIS A 38 20.53 -3.98 10.93
C HIS A 38 19.18 -3.24 10.88
N PHE A 39 18.15 -3.86 10.31
CA PHE A 39 16.81 -3.27 10.28
C PHE A 39 16.26 -3.09 11.69
N GLN A 40 16.33 -4.14 12.52
CA GLN A 40 15.85 -4.10 13.90
C GLN A 40 16.60 -3.08 14.76
N GLN A 41 17.92 -2.96 14.59
CA GLN A 41 18.72 -1.93 15.25
C GLN A 41 18.29 -0.52 14.84
N THR A 42 18.00 -0.30 13.55
CA THR A 42 17.53 1.00 13.05
C THR A 42 16.16 1.34 13.62
N VAL A 43 15.22 0.39 13.63
CA VAL A 43 13.89 0.57 14.24
C VAL A 43 14.02 0.92 15.72
N ALA A 44 14.83 0.16 16.47
CA ALA A 44 15.03 0.42 17.90
C ALA A 44 15.63 1.82 18.17
N ALA A 45 16.55 2.27 17.33
CA ALA A 45 17.14 3.61 17.44
C ALA A 45 16.12 4.73 17.18
N VAL A 46 15.27 4.57 16.14
CA VAL A 46 14.19 5.51 15.85
C VAL A 46 13.15 5.53 16.98
N ASP A 47 12.73 4.36 17.46
CA ASP A 47 11.78 4.26 18.58
C ASP A 47 12.34 4.85 19.88
N GLN A 48 13.65 4.77 20.09
CA GLN A 48 14.30 5.43 21.22
C GLN A 48 14.25 6.96 21.08
N GLU A 49 14.57 7.50 19.90
CA GLU A 49 14.56 8.94 19.65
C GLU A 49 13.15 9.55 19.86
N PHE A 50 12.12 8.90 19.32
CA PHE A 50 10.73 9.35 19.54
C PHE A 50 10.33 9.31 21.01
N ARG A 51 10.71 8.26 21.76
CA ARG A 51 10.41 8.16 23.20
C ARG A 51 11.11 9.25 24.01
N GLU A 52 12.36 9.55 23.69
CA GLU A 52 13.12 10.62 24.33
C GLU A 52 12.50 11.99 24.02
N HIS A 53 12.13 12.23 22.76
CA HIS A 53 11.50 13.47 22.33
C HIS A 53 10.15 13.71 23.04
N LEU A 54 9.30 12.69 23.11
CA LEU A 54 8.02 12.75 23.83
C LEU A 54 8.20 13.01 25.34
N ARG A 55 9.23 12.42 25.96
CA ARG A 55 9.57 12.66 27.37
C ARG A 55 9.95 14.11 27.61
N VAL A 56 10.73 14.72 26.72
CA VAL A 56 11.12 16.15 26.81
C VAL A 56 9.90 17.05 26.68
N LEU A 57 8.93 16.67 25.85
CA LEU A 57 7.66 17.38 25.67
C LEU A 57 6.63 17.08 26.76
N GLU A 58 6.97 16.28 27.77
CA GLU A 58 6.05 15.82 28.83
C GLU A 58 4.73 15.26 28.25
N THR A 59 4.80 14.65 27.07
CA THR A 59 3.65 14.21 26.29
C THR A 59 3.63 12.69 26.21
N GLU A 60 2.47 12.10 26.47
CA GLU A 60 2.29 10.65 26.33
C GLU A 60 2.01 10.25 24.88
N SER A 61 2.46 9.05 24.50
CA SER A 61 2.10 8.48 23.21
C SER A 61 0.59 8.24 23.13
N ALA A 62 0.01 8.56 21.97
CA ALA A 62 -1.36 8.19 21.69
C ALA A 62 -1.55 6.66 21.73
N PRO A 63 -2.74 6.16 22.11
CA PRO A 63 -3.03 4.74 22.06
C PRO A 63 -2.97 4.22 20.62
N PRO A 64 -2.67 2.92 20.41
CA PRO A 64 -2.68 2.32 19.09
C PRO A 64 -4.02 2.51 18.39
N ALA A 65 -3.98 2.92 17.13
CA ALA A 65 -5.18 3.02 16.30
C ALA A 65 -5.68 1.63 15.88
N ASP A 66 -6.97 1.52 15.58
CA ASP A 66 -7.53 0.30 15.01
C ASP A 66 -6.91 -0.02 13.64
N TYR A 67 -6.91 -1.30 13.25
CA TYR A 67 -6.28 -1.76 12.01
C TYR A 67 -6.85 -1.10 10.74
N ALA A 68 -8.14 -0.75 10.72
CA ALA A 68 -8.77 -0.11 9.56
C ALA A 68 -8.35 1.36 9.44
N THR A 69 -8.17 2.06 10.57
CA THR A 69 -7.60 3.39 10.64
C THR A 69 -6.14 3.40 10.21
N ILE A 70 -5.34 2.42 10.66
CA ILE A 70 -3.96 2.24 10.20
C ILE A 70 -3.94 1.99 8.68
N ALA A 71 -4.75 1.07 8.17
CA ALA A 71 -4.84 0.77 6.75
C ALA A 71 -5.21 2.01 5.91
N ARG A 72 -6.17 2.81 6.38
CA ARG A 72 -6.57 4.06 5.72
C ARG A 72 -5.42 5.06 5.67
N ARG A 73 -4.73 5.30 6.80
CA ARG A 73 -3.61 6.25 6.87
C ARG A 73 -2.48 5.84 5.94
N LEU A 74 -2.10 4.56 5.96
CA LEU A 74 -1.07 4.01 5.08
C LEU A 74 -1.45 4.15 3.61
N SER A 75 -2.70 3.85 3.24
CA SER A 75 -3.14 3.94 1.84
C SER A 75 -3.14 5.39 1.34
N LEU A 76 -3.65 6.33 2.15
CA LEU A 76 -3.58 7.75 1.80
C LEU A 76 -2.13 8.25 1.67
N ALA A 77 -1.23 7.74 2.50
CA ALA A 77 0.18 8.14 2.49
C ALA A 77 0.95 7.54 1.30
N LEU A 78 0.64 6.31 0.89
CA LEU A 78 1.43 5.55 -0.08
C LEU A 78 0.80 5.50 -1.48
N THR A 79 -0.53 5.51 -1.60
CA THR A 79 -1.23 5.45 -2.89
C THR A 79 -2.13 6.66 -3.15
N GLY A 80 -2.33 7.53 -2.16
CA GLY A 80 -3.19 8.71 -2.28
C GLY A 80 -4.69 8.41 -2.26
N THR A 81 -5.08 7.16 -2.05
CA THR A 81 -6.48 6.73 -2.00
C THR A 81 -6.76 5.90 -0.74
N ILE A 82 -8.03 5.78 -0.36
CA ILE A 82 -8.43 4.89 0.74
C ILE A 82 -8.50 3.42 0.27
N PRO A 83 -8.39 2.43 1.18
CA PRO A 83 -8.61 1.03 0.84
C PRO A 83 -10.02 0.78 0.31
N SER A 84 -10.16 -0.16 -0.61
CA SER A 84 -11.47 -0.69 -1.02
C SER A 84 -12.07 -1.60 0.06
N PHE A 85 -13.35 -1.92 -0.07
CA PHE A 85 -14.00 -2.85 0.86
C PHE A 85 -13.43 -4.27 0.78
N GLU A 86 -13.08 -4.72 -0.43
CA GLU A 86 -12.43 -6.02 -0.63
C GLU A 86 -11.04 -6.08 0.01
N GLU A 87 -10.28 -4.99 -0.07
CA GLU A 87 -8.98 -4.86 0.57
C GLU A 87 -9.08 -4.90 2.10
N LEU A 88 -10.08 -4.23 2.68
CA LEU A 88 -10.34 -4.31 4.11
C LEU A 88 -10.77 -5.72 4.55
N ARG A 89 -11.52 -6.43 3.71
CA ARG A 89 -11.92 -7.82 3.99
C ARG A 89 -10.70 -8.75 3.99
N ALA A 90 -9.85 -8.67 2.96
CA ALA A 90 -8.62 -9.46 2.90
C ALA A 90 -7.68 -9.14 4.08
N LEU A 91 -7.56 -7.86 4.44
CA LEU A 91 -6.77 -7.46 5.60
C LEU A 91 -7.31 -8.03 6.92
N LYS A 92 -8.65 -8.09 7.06
CA LYS A 92 -9.30 -8.65 8.26
C LYS A 92 -9.00 -10.15 8.44
N GLU A 93 -8.83 -10.87 7.34
CA GLU A 93 -8.49 -12.31 7.34
C GLU A 93 -7.06 -12.59 7.80
N MET A 94 -6.17 -11.60 7.74
CA MET A 94 -4.78 -11.75 8.20
C MET A 94 -4.69 -11.79 9.74
N PRO A 95 -3.73 -12.56 10.30
CA PRO A 95 -3.40 -12.53 11.73
C PRO A 95 -3.10 -11.10 12.19
N GLU A 96 -3.62 -10.71 13.35
CA GLU A 96 -3.58 -9.32 13.81
C GLU A 96 -2.16 -8.74 13.85
N GLN A 97 -1.19 -9.54 14.28
CA GLN A 97 0.23 -9.18 14.38
C GLN A 97 0.87 -8.92 13.01
N GLN A 98 0.31 -9.49 11.94
CA GLN A 98 0.87 -9.43 10.58
C GLN A 98 0.15 -8.42 9.69
N ARG A 99 -1.04 -7.93 10.08
CA ARG A 99 -1.89 -7.04 9.26
C ARG A 99 -1.13 -5.83 8.73
N THR A 100 -0.46 -5.09 9.60
CA THR A 100 0.25 -3.85 9.21
C THR A 100 1.36 -4.15 8.22
N GLN A 101 2.20 -5.15 8.52
CA GLN A 101 3.32 -5.53 7.66
C GLN A 101 2.84 -6.04 6.30
N TRP A 102 1.81 -6.88 6.30
CA TRP A 102 1.19 -7.39 5.09
C TRP A 102 0.62 -6.25 4.24
N TRP A 103 -0.08 -5.30 4.86
CA TRP A 103 -0.67 -4.15 4.18
C TRP A 103 0.38 -3.21 3.57
N VAL A 104 1.44 -2.90 4.32
CA VAL A 104 2.57 -2.10 3.80
C VAL A 104 3.23 -2.80 2.62
N SER A 105 3.52 -4.10 2.75
CA SER A 105 4.14 -4.89 1.67
C SER A 105 3.27 -4.87 0.41
N ARG A 106 1.95 -5.03 0.58
CA ARG A 106 0.99 -4.92 -0.52
C ARG A 106 1.00 -3.55 -1.19
N LEU A 107 0.91 -2.46 -0.41
CA LEU A 107 0.87 -1.11 -0.99
C LEU A 107 2.17 -0.78 -1.71
N LEU A 108 3.34 -1.12 -1.15
CA LEU A 108 4.63 -0.84 -1.78
C LEU A 108 4.85 -1.62 -3.08
N ASN A 109 4.28 -2.82 -3.20
CA ASN A 109 4.35 -3.61 -4.44
C ASN A 109 3.24 -3.28 -5.45
N ASP A 110 2.32 -2.37 -5.11
CA ASP A 110 1.25 -1.94 -6.01
C ASP A 110 1.75 -0.82 -6.93
N ARG A 111 1.45 -0.94 -8.23
CA ARG A 111 1.77 0.09 -9.23
C ARG A 111 1.23 1.48 -8.85
N ARG A 112 0.09 1.53 -8.15
CA ARG A 112 -0.52 2.76 -7.62
C ARG A 112 0.42 3.53 -6.70
N SER A 113 1.22 2.81 -5.89
CA SER A 113 2.19 3.44 -4.99
C SER A 113 3.30 4.12 -5.78
N ALA A 114 3.90 3.41 -6.73
CA ALA A 114 4.94 3.95 -7.60
C ALA A 114 4.47 5.20 -8.38
N ASP A 115 3.26 5.18 -8.95
CA ASP A 115 2.69 6.35 -9.64
C ASP A 115 2.47 7.55 -8.69
N TYR A 116 1.89 7.28 -7.52
CA TYR A 116 1.59 8.32 -6.54
C TYR A 116 2.85 8.98 -5.97
N LEU A 117 3.82 8.16 -5.56
CA LEU A 117 5.09 8.62 -5.03
C LEU A 117 5.89 9.35 -6.11
N ALA A 118 5.84 8.90 -7.37
CA ALA A 118 6.52 9.58 -8.46
C ALA A 118 6.01 11.01 -8.70
N GLU A 119 4.71 11.19 -8.63
CA GLU A 119 4.09 12.51 -8.74
C GLU A 119 4.51 13.44 -7.58
N ARG A 120 4.62 12.91 -6.36
CA ARG A 120 5.06 13.66 -5.17
C ARG A 120 6.55 14.01 -5.22
N PHE A 121 7.40 13.03 -5.49
CA PHE A 121 8.85 13.25 -5.58
C PHE A 121 9.20 14.19 -6.72
N ALA A 122 8.51 14.11 -7.86
CA ALA A 122 8.70 15.10 -8.92
C ALA A 122 8.46 16.52 -8.43
N ARG A 123 7.41 16.78 -7.63
CA ARG A 123 7.16 18.13 -7.07
C ARG A 123 8.27 18.58 -6.13
N SER A 124 8.84 17.67 -5.34
CA SER A 124 9.96 17.99 -4.44
C SER A 124 11.27 18.24 -5.20
N TYR A 125 11.55 17.49 -6.27
CA TYR A 125 12.81 17.60 -7.01
C TYR A 125 12.86 18.77 -7.99
N VAL A 126 11.75 19.09 -8.66
CA VAL A 126 11.73 20.11 -9.72
C VAL A 126 10.85 21.32 -9.39
N GLY A 127 10.24 21.33 -8.21
CA GLY A 127 9.28 22.34 -7.80
C GLY A 127 7.90 22.15 -8.44
N THR A 128 6.97 23.00 -8.01
CA THR A 128 5.58 23.03 -8.50
C THR A 128 5.33 24.16 -9.51
N GLN A 129 6.33 25.01 -9.74
CA GLN A 129 6.20 26.15 -10.64
C GLN A 129 6.31 25.71 -12.10
N ASN A 130 5.45 26.26 -12.96
CA ASN A 130 5.60 26.12 -14.40
C ASN A 130 6.76 27.01 -14.86
N GLY A 131 7.99 26.55 -14.65
CA GLY A 131 9.20 27.18 -15.18
C GLY A 131 9.19 27.23 -16.72
N PRO A 132 10.13 27.95 -17.36
CA PRO A 132 10.16 28.09 -18.81
C PRO A 132 10.12 26.71 -19.50
N PHE A 133 9.07 26.49 -20.29
CA PHE A 133 8.61 25.21 -20.84
C PHE A 133 9.56 24.53 -21.84
N ILE A 134 10.74 25.11 -22.09
CA ILE A 134 11.58 24.79 -23.24
C ILE A 134 12.53 23.59 -22.96
N VAL A 135 12.80 23.22 -21.70
CA VAL A 135 13.78 22.15 -21.39
C VAL A 135 13.22 20.98 -20.55
N TYR A 136 12.28 21.22 -19.62
CA TYR A 136 11.81 20.18 -18.69
C TYR A 136 10.44 19.60 -19.08
N ARG A 137 10.37 18.28 -19.32
CA ARG A 137 9.11 17.55 -19.55
C ARG A 137 8.71 16.75 -18.32
N ARG A 138 7.98 17.39 -17.40
CA ARG A 138 7.48 16.79 -16.14
C ARG A 138 6.88 15.40 -16.32
N ARG A 139 6.02 15.22 -17.32
CA ARG A 139 5.38 13.92 -17.60
C ARG A 139 6.40 12.81 -17.84
N ARG A 140 7.46 13.06 -18.61
CA ARG A 140 8.49 12.04 -18.88
C ARG A 140 9.25 11.67 -17.61
N PHE A 141 9.55 12.66 -16.77
CA PHE A 141 10.24 12.42 -15.50
C PHE A 141 9.38 11.62 -14.53
N VAL A 142 8.11 11.98 -14.36
CA VAL A 142 7.17 11.21 -13.51
C VAL A 142 7.01 9.78 -14.01
N THR A 143 6.81 9.58 -15.31
CA THR A 143 6.72 8.23 -15.90
C THR A 143 8.00 7.43 -15.69
N TRP A 144 9.17 8.06 -15.89
CA TRP A 144 10.44 7.40 -15.63
C TRP A 144 10.59 7.02 -14.16
N LEU A 145 10.30 7.93 -13.24
CA LEU A 145 10.45 7.70 -11.80
C LEU A 145 9.49 6.60 -11.30
N GLY A 146 8.24 6.59 -11.79
CA GLY A 146 7.28 5.53 -11.47
C GLY A 146 7.65 4.14 -12.01
N ASN A 147 8.62 4.04 -12.93
CA ASN A 147 9.19 2.77 -13.37
C ASN A 147 10.46 2.38 -12.58
N GLN A 148 11.03 3.30 -11.78
CA GLN A 148 12.20 3.05 -10.93
C GLN A 148 11.83 2.74 -9.48
N LEU A 149 10.61 3.10 -9.08
CA LEU A 149 9.99 2.75 -7.81
C LEU A 149 9.25 1.42 -7.95
#